data_AF-A0A7S0Q895-F1
#
_entry.id   AF-A0A7S0Q895-F1
#
_cell.length_a   1.000
_cell.length_b   1.000
_cell.length_c   1.000
_cell.angle_alpha   90.00
_cell.angle_beta   90.00
_cell.angle_gamma   90.00
#
_symmetry.space_group_name_H-M   'P 1'
#
loop_
_entity.id
_entity.type
_entity.pdbx_description
1 polymer ?
#
loop_
_entity_poly.entity_id
_entity_poly.type
_entity_poly.pdbx_seq_one_letter_code
_entity_poly.pdbx_strand_id
1 'polypeptide(L)'
;REVVACVDQLMVQALGLDALLRELCQRWALASRGHFLSNAGRFVRRGTKAADFRRWDELLRDAPYGPRTVVWAKIKLPQRAVEKTVRSYGQDPSYLVDLCRQTMVFLTPADLCACLRAIVADPDVQIVRIKNRLDPDPDGGRAGPGDTAGATGYRDLALNLRVRSELARERRADWHVCEVRLMLIDFARLKRDEGHARYVQWRNSRGE
;
A
#
# COMPACT_ATOMS: atom_id res chain seq x y z
N ARG A 1 -1.31 -18.21 17.43
CA ARG A 1 -0.53 -17.13 16.76
C ARG A 1 0.73 -17.80 16.27
N GLU A 2 0.97 -17.85 14.96
CA GLU A 2 2.24 -18.36 14.44
C GLU A 2 3.35 -17.37 14.85
N VAL A 3 4.53 -17.90 15.18
CA VAL A 3 5.66 -17.11 15.67
C VAL A 3 6.47 -16.64 14.47
N VAL A 4 6.66 -15.32 14.33
CA VAL A 4 7.61 -14.78 13.34
C VAL A 4 9.01 -15.07 13.87
N ALA A 5 9.70 -16.02 13.25
CA ALA A 5 11.04 -16.44 13.63
C ALA A 5 12.12 -15.52 13.04
N CYS A 6 11.97 -15.12 11.77
CA CYS A 6 12.98 -14.32 11.07
C CYS A 6 12.40 -13.55 9.88
N VAL A 7 13.22 -12.66 9.30
CA VAL A 7 12.88 -11.91 8.08
C VAL A 7 12.68 -12.87 6.89
N ASP A 8 13.48 -13.92 6.76
CA ASP A 8 13.42 -14.85 5.61
C ASP A 8 12.08 -15.59 5.54
N GLN A 9 11.55 -16.02 6.69
CA GLN A 9 10.20 -16.59 6.79
C GLN A 9 9.16 -15.64 6.20
N LEU A 10 9.17 -14.37 6.62
CA LEU A 10 8.24 -13.37 6.10
C LEU A 10 8.45 -13.12 4.60
N MET A 11 9.69 -13.08 4.13
CA MET A 11 10.00 -12.86 2.71
C MET A 11 9.45 -13.99 1.83
N VAL A 12 9.54 -15.25 2.27
CA VAL A 12 8.94 -16.39 1.55
C VAL A 12 7.42 -16.28 1.54
N GLN A 13 6.81 -16.01 2.69
CA GLN A 13 5.34 -15.83 2.79
C GLN A 13 4.85 -14.66 1.93
N ALA A 14 5.64 -13.59 1.81
CA ALA A 14 5.31 -12.42 1.00
C ALA A 14 5.12 -12.78 -0.49
N LEU A 15 5.83 -13.78 -1.01
CA LEU A 15 5.68 -14.23 -2.40
C LEU A 15 4.26 -14.76 -2.66
N GLY A 16 3.71 -15.55 -1.73
CA GLY A 16 2.35 -16.09 -1.82
C GLY A 16 1.27 -15.04 -1.52
N LEU A 17 1.56 -14.10 -0.62
CA LEU A 17 0.63 -13.06 -0.19
C LEU A 17 0.49 -11.92 -1.22
N ASP A 18 1.55 -11.56 -1.93
CA ASP A 18 1.53 -10.44 -2.89
C ASP A 18 0.52 -10.67 -4.03
N ALA A 19 0.43 -11.90 -4.55
CA ALA A 19 -0.56 -12.24 -5.57
C ALA A 19 -2.00 -12.09 -5.05
N LEU A 20 -2.29 -12.62 -3.85
CA LEU A 20 -3.60 -12.50 -3.21
C LEU A 20 -3.97 -11.05 -2.96
N LEU A 21 -3.01 -10.25 -2.49
CA LEU A 21 -3.23 -8.84 -2.22
C LEU A 21 -3.58 -8.06 -3.50
N ARG A 22 -2.94 -8.40 -4.62
CA ARG A 22 -3.26 -7.78 -5.93
C ARG A 22 -4.67 -8.13 -6.36
N GLU A 23 -5.08 -9.39 -6.25
CA GLU A 23 -6.44 -9.82 -6.58
C GLU A 23 -7.49 -9.09 -5.72
N LEU A 24 -7.26 -9.00 -4.41
CA LEU A 24 -8.12 -8.23 -3.50
C LEU A 24 -8.22 -6.76 -3.93
N CYS A 25 -7.09 -6.11 -4.20
CA CYS A 25 -7.08 -4.73 -4.66
C CYS A 25 -7.83 -4.55 -5.99
N GLN A 26 -7.74 -5.52 -6.91
CA GLN A 26 -8.50 -5.48 -8.17
C GLN A 26 -10.01 -5.57 -7.91
N ARG A 27 -10.46 -6.49 -7.03
CA ARG A 27 -11.88 -6.59 -6.65
C ARG A 27 -12.39 -5.29 -6.02
N TRP A 28 -11.65 -4.76 -5.05
CA TRP A 28 -12.03 -3.52 -4.38
C TRP A 28 -12.02 -2.33 -5.34
N ALA A 29 -11.02 -2.21 -6.20
CA ALA A 29 -10.98 -1.17 -7.21
C ALA A 29 -12.16 -1.26 -8.18
N LEU A 30 -12.57 -2.47 -8.59
CA LEU A 30 -13.75 -2.66 -9.43
C LEU A 30 -15.03 -2.18 -8.73
N ALA A 31 -15.19 -2.51 -7.45
CA ALA A 31 -16.35 -2.12 -6.65
C ALA A 31 -16.40 -0.62 -6.31
N SER A 32 -15.28 0.09 -6.41
CA SER A 32 -15.14 1.46 -5.89
C SER A 32 -14.50 2.43 -6.86
N ARG A 33 -14.50 2.13 -8.17
CA ARG A 33 -13.95 3.02 -9.22
C ARG A 33 -12.47 3.38 -8.97
N GLY A 34 -11.72 2.44 -8.39
CA GLY A 34 -10.31 2.59 -8.06
C GLY A 34 -9.42 2.62 -9.30
N HIS A 35 -8.34 3.38 -9.20
CA HIS A 35 -7.33 3.55 -10.23
C HIS A 35 -6.00 2.96 -9.79
N PHE A 36 -5.23 2.51 -10.77
CA PHE A 36 -3.84 2.10 -10.57
C PHE A 36 -2.91 2.92 -11.44
N LEU A 37 -1.65 3.01 -11.01
CA LEU A 37 -0.61 3.56 -11.85
C LEU A 37 -0.42 2.65 -13.07
N SER A 38 -0.38 3.22 -14.25
CA SER A 38 -0.19 2.53 -15.53
C SER A 38 1.04 3.05 -16.28
N ASN A 39 1.63 2.18 -17.10
CA ASN A 39 2.64 2.55 -18.08
C ASN A 39 2.09 2.70 -19.51
N ALA A 40 0.77 2.53 -19.73
CA ALA A 40 0.15 2.59 -21.05
C ALA A 40 0.46 3.90 -21.78
N GLY A 41 0.34 5.05 -21.10
CA GLY A 41 0.59 6.37 -21.69
C GLY A 41 2.05 6.77 -21.87
N ARG A 42 3.03 6.01 -21.35
CA ARG A 42 4.47 6.41 -21.42
C ARG A 42 5.05 6.33 -22.83
N PHE A 43 4.47 5.53 -23.72
CA PHE A 43 4.94 5.40 -25.10
C PHE A 43 4.42 6.53 -26.01
N VAL A 44 3.38 7.27 -25.61
CA VAL A 44 2.65 8.19 -26.50
C VAL A 44 3.09 9.65 -26.35
N ARG A 45 3.56 10.08 -25.16
CA ARG A 45 3.97 11.49 -24.93
C ARG A 45 5.47 11.63 -24.71
N ARG A 46 6.20 11.92 -25.80
CA ARG A 46 7.52 12.59 -25.71
C ARG A 46 7.29 13.97 -25.08
N GLY A 47 7.68 14.16 -23.82
CA GLY A 47 7.82 15.52 -23.26
C GLY A 47 7.47 15.71 -21.78
N THR A 48 6.57 14.91 -21.19
CA THR A 48 6.19 15.09 -19.77
C THR A 48 5.96 13.75 -19.08
N LYS A 49 6.77 13.44 -18.05
CA LYS A 49 6.72 12.23 -17.19
C LYS A 49 5.52 12.23 -16.23
N ALA A 50 4.37 12.78 -16.63
CA ALA A 50 3.19 12.82 -15.76
C ALA A 50 2.73 11.40 -15.40
N ALA A 51 2.33 11.20 -14.15
CA ALA A 51 1.80 9.92 -13.71
C ALA A 51 0.49 9.59 -14.42
N ASP A 52 0.47 8.47 -15.15
CA ASP A 52 -0.73 7.95 -15.79
C ASP A 52 -1.46 7.02 -14.81
N PHE A 53 -2.62 7.45 -14.31
CA PHE A 53 -3.48 6.65 -13.45
C PHE A 53 -4.73 6.26 -14.24
N ARG A 54 -5.03 4.96 -14.31
CA ARG A 54 -6.15 4.43 -15.10
C ARG A 54 -7.11 3.65 -14.22
N ARG A 55 -8.41 3.79 -14.48
CA ARG A 55 -9.46 3.10 -13.72
C ARG A 55 -9.42 1.62 -14.03
N TRP A 56 -9.64 0.78 -13.03
CA TRP A 56 -9.46 -0.66 -13.19
C TRP A 56 -10.43 -1.30 -14.18
N ASP A 57 -11.70 -0.91 -14.17
CA ASP A 57 -12.72 -1.36 -15.13
C ASP A 57 -12.41 -0.93 -16.58
N GLU A 58 -11.81 0.24 -16.78
CA GLU A 58 -11.35 0.70 -18.10
C GLU A 58 -10.19 -0.18 -18.61
N LEU A 59 -9.24 -0.51 -17.73
CA LEU A 59 -8.16 -1.43 -18.06
C LEU A 59 -8.67 -2.83 -18.42
N LEU A 60 -9.72 -3.32 -17.74
CA LEU A 60 -10.33 -4.62 -18.05
C LEU A 60 -11.00 -4.65 -19.43
N ARG A 61 -11.50 -3.52 -19.95
CA ARG A 61 -12.07 -3.45 -21.31
C ARG A 61 -11.01 -3.64 -22.39
N ASP A 62 -9.77 -3.25 -22.11
CA ASP A 62 -8.62 -3.40 -23.00
C ASP A 62 -7.88 -4.75 -22.77
N ALA A 63 -8.56 -5.76 -22.23
CA ALA A 63 -7.94 -7.05 -21.93
C ALA A 63 -7.47 -7.80 -23.19
N PRO A 64 -6.33 -8.53 -23.13
CA PRO A 64 -5.48 -8.75 -21.93
C PRO A 64 -4.42 -7.67 -21.73
N TYR A 65 -4.32 -6.67 -22.61
CA TYR A 65 -3.22 -5.70 -22.62
C TYR A 65 -3.33 -4.67 -21.50
N GLY A 66 -4.53 -4.10 -21.28
CA GLY A 66 -4.79 -3.09 -20.26
C GLY A 66 -4.27 -3.48 -18.88
N PRO A 67 -4.67 -4.63 -18.30
CA PRO A 67 -4.22 -5.05 -16.97
C PRO A 67 -2.70 -5.23 -16.85
N ARG A 68 -2.02 -5.60 -17.94
CA ARG A 68 -0.55 -5.77 -17.97
C ARG A 68 0.21 -4.46 -17.87
N THR A 69 -0.46 -3.33 -18.12
CA THR A 69 0.16 -2.01 -17.99
C THR A 69 0.23 -1.50 -16.56
N VAL A 70 -0.46 -2.16 -15.61
CA VAL A 70 -0.48 -1.76 -14.20
C VAL A 70 0.90 -1.91 -13.57
N VAL A 71 1.33 -0.87 -12.86
CA VAL A 71 2.56 -0.85 -12.08
C VAL A 71 2.23 -1.24 -10.64
N TRP A 72 2.36 -2.54 -10.36
CA TRP A 72 2.20 -3.07 -9.00
C TRP A 72 3.40 -2.68 -8.12
N ALA A 73 3.15 -2.47 -6.83
CA ALA A 73 4.23 -2.33 -5.88
C ALA A 73 4.97 -3.67 -5.76
N LYS A 74 6.30 -3.59 -5.75
CA LYS A 74 7.18 -4.74 -5.55
C LYS A 74 7.21 -5.10 -4.07
N ILE A 75 7.37 -6.39 -3.79
CA ILE A 75 7.73 -6.86 -2.44
C ILE A 75 9.00 -6.11 -2.00
N LYS A 76 9.03 -5.69 -0.74
CA LYS A 76 10.19 -4.98 -0.19
C LYS A 76 11.45 -5.82 -0.38
N LEU A 77 12.52 -5.17 -0.83
CA LEU A 77 13.81 -5.84 -1.03
C LEU A 77 14.35 -6.41 0.29
N PRO A 78 15.01 -7.59 0.29
CA PRO A 78 15.54 -8.22 1.50
C PRO A 78 16.42 -7.28 2.33
N GLN A 79 17.37 -6.61 1.70
CA GLN A 79 18.25 -5.64 2.35
C GLN A 79 17.45 -4.54 3.09
N ARG A 80 16.40 -4.01 2.44
CA ARG A 80 15.53 -2.97 3.03
C ARG A 80 14.66 -3.50 4.16
N ALA A 81 14.29 -4.77 4.13
CA ALA A 81 13.56 -5.41 5.22
C ALA A 81 14.46 -5.53 6.46
N VAL A 82 15.67 -6.05 6.30
CA VAL A 82 16.68 -6.17 7.37
C VAL A 82 17.02 -4.80 7.97
N GLU A 83 17.37 -3.81 7.12
CA GLU A 83 17.66 -2.45 7.55
C GLU A 83 16.51 -1.86 8.38
N LYS A 84 15.26 -2.06 7.94
CA LYS A 84 14.09 -1.52 8.64
C LYS A 84 13.86 -2.21 9.98
N THR A 85 14.02 -3.54 10.05
CA THR A 85 13.88 -4.32 11.28
C THR A 85 14.91 -3.90 12.33
N VAL A 86 16.18 -3.82 11.96
CA VAL A 86 17.26 -3.44 12.88
C VAL A 86 17.07 -2.00 13.37
N ARG A 87 16.79 -1.07 12.45
CA ARG A 87 16.76 0.36 12.73
C ARG A 87 15.50 0.82 13.47
N SER A 88 14.35 0.19 13.20
CA SER A 88 13.04 0.75 13.61
C SER A 88 12.28 -0.14 14.58
N TYR A 89 12.61 -1.44 14.66
CA TYR A 89 11.79 -2.43 15.36
C TYR A 89 12.57 -3.25 16.39
N GLY A 90 13.72 -2.75 16.85
CA GLY A 90 14.50 -3.44 17.89
C GLY A 90 14.89 -4.85 17.49
N GLN A 91 15.17 -5.08 16.20
CA GLN A 91 15.48 -6.38 15.61
C GLN A 91 14.31 -7.40 15.58
N ASP A 92 13.09 -7.01 15.93
CA ASP A 92 11.90 -7.87 15.85
C ASP A 92 11.22 -7.77 14.46
N PRO A 93 11.31 -8.81 13.62
CA PRO A 93 10.69 -8.80 12.29
C PRO A 93 9.16 -8.82 12.33
N SER A 94 8.52 -9.13 13.46
CA SER A 94 7.05 -9.19 13.56
C SER A 94 6.35 -7.84 13.35
N TYR A 95 7.10 -6.73 13.41
CA TYR A 95 6.64 -5.37 13.11
C TYR A 95 6.81 -4.96 11.62
N LEU A 96 7.37 -5.83 10.76
CA LEU A 96 7.44 -5.61 9.32
C LEU A 96 6.08 -5.85 8.64
N VAL A 97 5.22 -4.85 8.69
CA VAL A 97 3.84 -4.92 8.17
C VAL A 97 3.66 -4.46 6.71
N ASP A 98 4.76 -4.13 6.03
CA ASP A 98 4.75 -3.51 4.69
C ASP A 98 5.69 -4.21 3.70
N LEU A 99 5.96 -5.51 3.89
CA LEU A 99 6.68 -6.35 2.93
C LEU A 99 5.89 -6.47 1.62
N CYS A 100 4.64 -6.93 1.73
CA CYS A 100 3.62 -6.84 0.70
C CYS A 100 2.83 -5.55 0.91
N ARG A 101 2.71 -4.76 -0.14
CA ARG A 101 1.90 -3.54 -0.09
C ARG A 101 1.36 -3.18 -1.44
N GLN A 102 0.18 -2.57 -1.49
CA GLN A 102 -0.39 -2.03 -2.73
C GLN A 102 -0.98 -0.64 -2.49
N THR A 103 -1.22 0.11 -3.57
CA THR A 103 -1.84 1.43 -3.50
C THR A 103 -2.95 1.52 -4.53
N MET A 104 -4.13 1.94 -4.07
CA MET A 104 -5.26 2.29 -4.91
C MET A 104 -5.48 3.80 -4.87
N VAL A 105 -5.78 4.37 -6.03
CA VAL A 105 -5.93 5.81 -6.21
C VAL A 105 -7.37 6.13 -6.60
N PHE A 106 -7.89 7.24 -6.07
CA PHE A 106 -9.28 7.65 -6.27
C PHE A 106 -9.34 9.10 -6.71
N LEU A 107 -10.30 9.42 -7.58
CA LEU A 107 -10.54 10.79 -8.01
C LEU A 107 -11.30 11.58 -6.95
N THR A 108 -12.20 10.91 -6.23
CA THR A 108 -13.08 11.54 -5.24
C THR A 108 -12.94 10.90 -3.86
N PRO A 109 -13.15 11.66 -2.77
CA PRO A 109 -13.28 11.09 -1.42
C PRO A 109 -14.42 10.07 -1.32
N ALA A 110 -15.52 10.28 -2.04
CA ALA A 110 -16.67 9.38 -2.03
C ALA A 110 -16.30 7.97 -2.52
N ASP A 111 -15.55 7.86 -3.63
CA ASP A 111 -15.05 6.59 -4.16
C ASP A 111 -14.07 5.92 -3.20
N LEU A 112 -13.18 6.70 -2.58
CA LEU A 112 -12.25 6.21 -1.56
C LEU A 112 -13.01 5.64 -0.33
N CYS A 113 -14.05 6.33 0.13
CA CYS A 113 -14.89 5.83 1.23
C CYS A 113 -15.68 4.57 0.83
N ALA A 114 -16.13 4.49 -0.43
CA ALA A 114 -16.77 3.28 -0.96
C ALA A 114 -15.78 2.10 -0.96
N CYS A 115 -14.52 2.33 -1.33
CA CYS A 115 -13.47 1.33 -1.25
C CYS A 115 -13.23 0.87 0.19
N LEU A 116 -13.12 1.80 1.14
CA LEU A 116 -12.94 1.46 2.56
C LEU A 116 -14.09 0.60 3.08
N ARG A 117 -15.35 0.94 2.74
CA ARG A 117 -16.51 0.12 3.09
C ARG A 117 -16.45 -1.28 2.47
N ALA A 118 -16.02 -1.39 1.21
CA ALA A 118 -15.85 -2.68 0.54
C ALA A 118 -14.78 -3.55 1.23
N ILE A 119 -13.66 -2.95 1.68
CA ILE A 119 -12.62 -3.65 2.44
C ILE A 119 -13.14 -4.11 3.80
N VAL A 120 -13.87 -3.25 4.52
CA VAL A 120 -14.47 -3.57 5.83
C VAL A 120 -15.48 -4.72 5.73
N ALA A 121 -16.23 -4.78 4.64
CA ALA A 121 -17.22 -5.81 4.38
C ALA A 121 -16.63 -7.10 3.79
N ASP A 122 -15.34 -7.15 3.47
CA ASP A 122 -14.72 -8.31 2.82
C ASP A 122 -14.46 -9.43 3.84
N PRO A 123 -15.14 -10.60 3.73
CA PRO A 123 -15.01 -11.69 4.71
C PRO A 123 -13.61 -12.34 4.68
N ASP A 124 -12.85 -12.16 3.60
CA ASP A 124 -11.50 -12.69 3.47
C ASP A 124 -10.45 -11.78 4.12
N VAL A 125 -10.83 -10.69 4.78
CA VAL A 125 -9.88 -9.72 5.33
C VAL A 125 -10.14 -9.39 6.79
N GLN A 126 -9.06 -9.36 7.56
CA GLN A 126 -9.03 -8.79 8.90
C GLN A 126 -8.22 -7.50 8.88
N ILE A 127 -8.86 -6.37 9.20
CA ILE A 127 -8.16 -5.11 9.41
C ILE A 127 -7.47 -5.15 10.78
N VAL A 128 -6.16 -4.93 10.79
CA VAL A 128 -5.32 -4.91 12.00
C VAL A 128 -5.15 -3.47 12.51
N ARG A 129 -4.95 -2.52 11.60
CA ARG A 129 -4.78 -1.09 11.93
C ARG A 129 -5.20 -0.22 10.75
N ILE A 130 -5.78 0.94 11.04
CA ILE A 130 -5.97 2.02 10.07
C ILE A 130 -5.18 3.23 10.57
N LYS A 131 -4.38 3.83 9.68
CA LYS A 131 -3.75 5.14 9.90
C LYS A 131 -4.41 6.13 8.96
N ASN A 132 -5.16 7.08 9.52
CA ASN A 132 -5.81 8.13 8.74
C ASN A 132 -4.91 9.36 8.69
N ARG A 133 -4.13 9.51 7.63
CA ARG A 133 -3.30 10.71 7.40
C ARG A 133 -4.03 11.78 6.60
N LEU A 134 -5.32 11.60 6.30
CA LEU A 134 -6.17 12.66 5.75
C LEU A 134 -6.72 13.56 6.85
N ASP A 135 -6.76 13.04 8.08
CA ASP A 135 -7.11 13.82 9.25
C ASP A 135 -6.02 14.86 9.54
N PRO A 136 -6.35 16.17 9.64
CA PRO A 136 -5.40 17.18 10.08
C PRO A 136 -4.91 16.98 11.52
N ASP A 137 -5.66 16.24 12.34
CA ASP A 137 -5.29 15.85 13.70
C ASP A 137 -5.45 14.33 13.90
N PRO A 138 -4.55 13.52 13.29
CA PRO A 138 -4.69 12.07 13.25
C PRO A 138 -4.65 11.39 14.62
N ASP A 139 -4.19 12.10 15.66
CA ASP A 139 -4.05 11.63 17.04
C ASP A 139 -4.93 12.39 18.05
N GLY A 140 -5.85 13.26 17.60
CA GLY A 140 -6.77 14.01 18.49
C GLY A 140 -6.05 14.85 19.55
N GLY A 141 -4.93 15.49 19.20
CA GLY A 141 -4.11 16.31 20.11
C GLY A 141 -3.16 15.51 21.01
N ARG A 142 -3.07 14.18 20.86
CA ARG A 142 -2.15 13.30 21.62
C ARG A 142 -0.93 12.88 20.83
N ALA A 143 -0.44 13.72 19.92
CA ALA A 143 0.77 13.44 19.15
C ALA A 143 1.95 13.21 20.12
N GLY A 144 2.28 11.94 20.36
CA GLY A 144 3.57 11.58 20.94
C GLY A 144 4.69 11.97 19.98
N PRO A 145 5.96 12.03 20.42
CA PRO A 145 7.09 12.59 19.65
C PRO A 145 7.44 11.89 18.30
N GLY A 146 6.64 10.91 17.86
CA GLY A 146 6.91 10.04 16.73
C GLY A 146 5.94 10.12 15.55
N ASP A 147 4.71 10.66 15.69
CA ASP A 147 3.77 10.70 14.56
C ASP A 147 3.86 12.04 13.80
N THR A 148 4.45 11.97 12.62
CA THR A 148 4.91 13.10 11.80
C THR A 148 4.08 13.23 10.52
N ALA A 149 2.90 12.61 10.50
CA ALA A 149 1.94 12.66 9.40
C ALA A 149 1.56 14.10 9.00
N GLY A 150 1.56 15.04 9.96
CA GLY A 150 1.40 16.47 9.69
C GLY A 150 2.59 17.10 8.96
N ALA A 151 3.84 16.70 9.29
CA ALA A 151 5.07 17.38 8.87
C ALA A 151 5.60 16.93 7.50
N THR A 152 5.24 15.74 7.03
CA THR A 152 5.81 15.13 5.80
C THR A 152 4.94 15.31 4.54
N GLY A 153 3.75 15.90 4.68
CA GLY A 153 2.83 16.17 3.56
C GLY A 153 2.15 14.93 2.96
N TYR A 154 2.35 13.74 3.54
CA TYR A 154 1.60 12.55 3.12
C TYR A 154 0.15 12.65 3.55
N ARG A 155 -0.75 12.40 2.59
CA ARG A 155 -2.20 12.42 2.76
C ARG A 155 -2.78 11.15 2.14
N ASP A 156 -2.88 10.12 2.97
CA ASP A 156 -3.37 8.79 2.60
C ASP A 156 -4.07 8.09 3.78
N LEU A 157 -4.88 7.07 3.46
CA LEU A 157 -5.34 6.08 4.44
C LEU A 157 -4.49 4.83 4.28
N ALA A 158 -3.68 4.50 5.28
CA ALA A 158 -2.88 3.28 5.29
C ALA A 158 -3.54 2.22 6.17
N LEU A 159 -3.94 1.10 5.57
CA LEU A 159 -4.52 -0.04 6.23
C LEU A 159 -3.48 -1.14 6.37
N ASN A 160 -3.28 -1.62 7.58
CA ASN A 160 -2.58 -2.89 7.81
C ASN A 160 -3.63 -3.98 7.97
N LEU A 161 -3.50 -5.04 7.19
CA LEU A 161 -4.51 -6.08 7.08
C LEU A 161 -3.90 -7.47 6.95
N ARG A 162 -4.70 -8.48 7.28
CA ARG A 162 -4.39 -9.90 7.08
C ARG A 162 -5.41 -10.49 6.13
N VAL A 163 -4.97 -11.35 5.22
CA VAL A 163 -5.85 -12.08 4.30
C VAL A 163 -6.20 -13.42 4.95
N ARG A 164 -7.47 -13.65 5.27
CA ARG A 164 -7.98 -14.80 6.03
C ARG A 164 -8.65 -15.89 5.18
N SER A 165 -8.56 -15.77 3.86
CA SER A 165 -9.08 -16.76 2.91
C SER A 165 -8.41 -18.12 3.08
N GLU A 166 -9.07 -19.18 2.62
CA GLU A 166 -8.55 -20.55 2.64
C GLU A 166 -7.19 -20.66 1.93
N LEU A 167 -7.08 -20.06 0.74
CA LEU A 167 -5.83 -20.03 -0.02
C LEU A 167 -4.68 -19.34 0.73
N ALA A 168 -4.97 -18.32 1.55
CA ALA A 168 -3.95 -17.71 2.40
C ALA A 168 -3.49 -18.65 3.52
N ARG A 169 -4.39 -19.48 4.06
CA ARG A 169 -4.06 -20.50 5.08
C ARG A 169 -3.25 -21.64 4.50
N GLU A 170 -3.61 -22.14 3.32
CA GLU A 170 -2.85 -23.16 2.59
C GLU A 170 -1.41 -22.72 2.33
N ARG A 171 -1.22 -21.42 2.04
CA ARG A 171 0.09 -20.79 1.84
C ARG A 171 0.78 -20.36 3.15
N ARG A 172 0.19 -20.65 4.31
CA ARG A 172 0.66 -20.23 5.64
C ARG A 172 0.98 -18.73 5.71
N ALA A 173 0.17 -17.92 5.03
CA ALA A 173 0.33 -16.47 4.92
C ALA A 173 -0.84 -15.71 5.57
N ASP A 174 -1.82 -16.40 6.15
CA ASP A 174 -3.06 -15.79 6.64
C ASP A 174 -2.89 -14.91 7.89
N TRP A 175 -1.74 -15.01 8.56
CA TRP A 175 -1.36 -14.21 9.71
C TRP A 175 -0.38 -13.08 9.36
N HIS A 176 0.21 -13.12 8.17
CA HIS A 176 1.15 -12.13 7.67
C HIS A 176 0.40 -10.83 7.35
N VAL A 177 0.82 -9.75 8.00
CA VAL A 177 0.23 -8.42 7.80
C VAL A 177 0.81 -7.77 6.54
N CYS A 178 -0.06 -7.32 5.64
CA CYS A 178 0.30 -6.50 4.49
C CYS A 178 -0.31 -5.10 4.59
N GLU A 179 0.11 -4.19 3.71
CA GLU A 179 -0.33 -2.79 3.73
C GLU A 179 -1.08 -2.40 2.45
N VAL A 180 -2.26 -1.80 2.59
CA VAL A 180 -2.98 -1.17 1.49
C VAL A 180 -3.11 0.31 1.75
N ARG A 181 -2.76 1.12 0.76
CA ARG A 181 -2.91 2.58 0.83
C ARG A 181 -4.01 3.05 -0.10
N LEU A 182 -4.92 3.84 0.42
CA LEU A 182 -5.94 4.54 -0.35
C LEU A 182 -5.52 6.02 -0.45
N MET A 183 -5.44 6.53 -1.67
CA MET A 183 -4.96 7.90 -1.93
C MET A 183 -5.90 8.64 -2.86
N LEU A 184 -6.07 9.94 -2.64
CA LEU A 184 -6.64 10.82 -3.68
C LEU A 184 -5.59 11.08 -4.77
N ILE A 185 -6.03 11.22 -6.02
CA ILE A 185 -5.16 11.30 -7.19
C ILE A 185 -4.16 12.46 -7.11
N ASP A 186 -4.57 13.61 -6.57
CA ASP A 186 -3.69 14.78 -6.47
C ASP A 186 -2.57 14.54 -5.46
N PHE A 187 -2.87 13.89 -4.33
CA PHE A 187 -1.83 13.46 -3.38
C PHE A 187 -0.93 12.37 -3.96
N ALA A 188 -1.47 11.47 -4.79
CA ALA A 188 -0.68 10.43 -5.46
C ALA A 188 0.31 11.03 -6.47
N ARG A 189 -0.09 12.08 -7.19
CA ARG A 189 0.78 12.85 -8.11
C ARG A 189 1.90 13.54 -7.34
N LEU A 190 1.54 14.34 -6.32
CA LEU A 190 2.51 15.07 -5.47
C LEU A 190 3.55 14.13 -4.83
N LYS A 191 3.11 12.97 -4.34
CA LYS A 191 3.98 11.96 -3.75
C LYS A 191 5.05 11.44 -4.72
N ARG A 192 4.72 11.33 -6.01
CA ARG A 192 5.60 10.76 -7.02
C ARG A 192 6.64 11.76 -7.51
N ASP A 193 6.24 13.01 -7.72
CA ASP A 193 7.09 14.00 -8.37
C ASP A 193 8.29 14.37 -7.48
N GLU A 194 8.06 14.57 -6.18
CA GLU A 194 9.11 14.99 -5.23
C GLU A 194 8.95 14.42 -3.81
N GLY A 195 7.77 13.87 -3.48
CA GLY A 195 7.44 13.48 -2.11
C GLY A 195 8.33 12.36 -1.56
N HIS A 196 8.73 11.38 -2.38
CA HIS A 196 9.60 10.30 -1.89
C HIS A 196 11.01 10.77 -1.54
N ALA A 197 11.61 11.67 -2.34
CA ALA A 197 12.94 12.21 -2.08
C ALA A 197 12.95 13.06 -0.80
N ARG A 198 11.95 13.95 -0.65
CA ARG A 198 11.77 14.77 0.56
C ARG A 198 11.59 13.93 1.82
N TYR A 199 10.78 12.86 1.74
CA TYR A 199 10.61 11.93 2.85
C TYR A 199 11.92 11.23 3.23
N VAL A 200 12.70 10.75 2.26
CA VAL A 200 13.97 10.08 2.55
C VAL A 200 14.94 11.04 3.23
N GLN A 201 15.03 12.29 2.77
CA GLN A 201 15.87 13.32 3.38
C GLN A 201 15.46 13.61 4.82
N TRP A 202 14.18 13.92 5.05
CA TRP A 202 13.65 14.20 6.39
C TRP A 202 13.78 13.00 7.36
N ARG A 203 13.53 11.79 6.87
CA ARG A 203 13.67 10.57 7.67
C ARG A 203 15.14 10.36 8.08
N ASN A 204 16.06 10.49 7.13
CA ASN A 204 17.48 10.32 7.40
C ASN A 204 18.00 11.38 8.40
N SER A 205 17.46 12.61 8.39
CA SER A 205 17.87 13.65 9.34
C SER A 205 17.44 13.37 10.79
N ARG A 206 16.50 12.44 11.02
CA ARG A 206 16.11 11.98 12.37
C ARG A 206 16.90 10.78 12.87
N GLY A 207 17.84 10.25 12.07
CA GLY A 207 18.51 8.98 12.38
C GLY A 207 17.58 7.76 12.22
N GLU A 208 16.43 7.93 11.56
CA GLU A 208 15.40 6.91 11.34
C GLU A 208 15.47 6.21 9.98
#